data_AF-A0AAF0ERF2-F1
#
_entry.id   AF-A0AAF0ERF2-F1
#
_cell.length_a   1.000
_cell.length_b   1.000
_cell.length_c   1.000
_cell.angle_alpha   90.00
_cell.angle_beta   90.00
_cell.angle_gamma   90.00
#
_symmetry.space_group_name_H-M   'P 1'
#
loop_
_entity.id
_entity.type
_entity.pdbx_description
1 polymer ?
#
loop_
_entity_poly.entity_id
_entity_poly.type
_entity_poly.pdbx_seq_one_letter_code
_entity_poly.pdbx_strand_id
1 'polypeptide(L)'
;MPPIWRGAPLELPDGQAAESTDASVLPRSTGMRLAGSMIPGTTRPEEAVFAARTRAKGASATFIQSIPCLGVRNIDASLAFYSGVMSFVRVGPKNASRVLIFRGAPGVGASAANQKAPGVRLVLRATSERPSAQEVHIGVSNVDAVFAECAKRLLAESQTRTEYFPHTYLGAA
;
A
#
# COMPACT_ATOMS: atom_id res chain seq x y z
N MET A 1 16.25 -51.81 15.80
CA MET A 1 15.09 -52.43 15.12
C MET A 1 14.12 -51.31 14.72
N PRO A 2 13.58 -51.31 13.48
CA PRO A 2 12.84 -50.21 12.85
C PRO A 2 11.31 -50.42 12.89
N PRO A 3 10.48 -49.61 12.18
CA PRO A 3 10.26 -49.72 10.72
C PRO A 3 10.39 -48.34 10.03
N ILE A 4 11.03 -48.08 8.87
CA ILE A 4 11.01 -48.67 7.51
C ILE A 4 9.60 -49.00 7.01
N TRP A 5 8.91 -47.99 6.47
CA TRP A 5 7.86 -48.20 5.48
C TRP A 5 8.48 -48.18 4.08
N ARG A 6 8.79 -49.37 3.56
CA ARG A 6 8.94 -49.61 2.12
C ARG A 6 7.53 -49.86 1.56
N GLY A 7 7.05 -48.96 0.73
CA GLY A 7 6.00 -49.26 -0.26
C GLY A 7 6.68 -49.36 -1.63
N ALA A 8 6.62 -50.54 -2.24
CA ALA A 8 7.14 -50.82 -3.58
C ALA A 8 6.29 -50.11 -4.66
N PRO A 9 6.80 -50.00 -5.91
CA PRO A 9 6.26 -49.13 -6.95
C PRO A 9 4.98 -49.70 -7.56
N LEU A 10 3.95 -48.86 -7.70
CA LEU A 10 2.78 -49.12 -8.55
C LEU A 10 3.14 -48.66 -9.96
N GLU A 11 3.46 -49.61 -10.84
CA GLU A 11 3.49 -49.36 -12.28
C GLU A 11 2.07 -49.41 -12.88
N LEU A 12 1.95 -48.64 -13.98
CA LEU A 12 0.95 -48.64 -15.07
C LEU A 12 -0.28 -47.72 -14.94
N PRO A 13 -0.83 -47.17 -16.06
CA PRO A 13 -0.36 -47.20 -17.45
C PRO A 13 -0.14 -45.80 -18.08
N ASP A 14 0.60 -45.79 -19.19
CA ASP A 14 0.66 -44.66 -20.13
C ASP A 14 -0.75 -44.24 -20.58
N GLY A 15 -1.12 -42.99 -20.29
CA GLY A 15 -2.45 -42.48 -20.61
C GLY A 15 -2.62 -41.01 -20.28
N GLN A 16 -2.13 -40.15 -21.19
CA GLN A 16 -2.60 -38.79 -21.47
C GLN A 16 -3.03 -37.95 -20.24
N ALA A 17 -2.10 -37.19 -19.68
CA ALA A 17 -2.46 -36.01 -18.90
C ALA A 17 -3.12 -34.99 -19.85
N ALA A 18 -4.45 -34.95 -19.85
CA ALA A 18 -5.20 -33.83 -20.40
C ALA A 18 -4.85 -32.59 -19.57
N GLU A 19 -3.97 -31.77 -20.12
CA GLU A 19 -3.65 -30.42 -19.66
C GLU A 19 -4.95 -29.61 -19.73
N SER A 20 -5.69 -29.54 -18.63
CA SER A 20 -6.81 -28.62 -18.48
C SER A 20 -6.23 -27.20 -18.37
N THR A 21 -5.94 -26.59 -19.51
CA THR A 21 -5.69 -25.15 -19.64
C THR A 21 -7.00 -24.40 -19.42
N ASP A 22 -7.43 -24.32 -18.17
CA ASP A 22 -8.50 -23.41 -17.78
C ASP A 22 -7.91 -22.00 -17.61
N ALA A 23 -7.65 -21.35 -18.74
CA ALA A 23 -7.18 -19.97 -18.83
C ALA A 23 -8.24 -18.94 -18.38
N SER A 24 -9.37 -19.38 -17.83
CA SER A 24 -10.46 -18.52 -17.38
C SER A 24 -10.27 -17.97 -15.95
N VAL A 25 -9.30 -18.47 -15.19
CA VAL A 25 -9.07 -18.08 -13.77
C VAL A 25 -7.84 -17.17 -13.63
N LEU A 26 -7.79 -16.08 -14.38
CA LEU A 26 -6.91 -14.95 -14.03
C LEU A 26 -7.76 -13.85 -13.41
N PRO A 27 -7.43 -13.38 -12.19
CA PRO A 27 -8.17 -12.29 -11.56
C PRO A 27 -8.09 -11.04 -12.45
N ARG A 28 -9.25 -10.55 -12.90
CA ARG A 28 -9.38 -9.29 -13.62
C ARG A 28 -8.85 -8.17 -12.73
N SER A 29 -7.66 -7.66 -13.06
CA SER A 29 -7.03 -6.52 -12.39
C SER A 29 -7.95 -5.30 -12.48
N THR A 30 -8.54 -4.92 -11.34
CA THR A 30 -9.28 -3.68 -11.17
C THR A 30 -8.28 -2.54 -10.97
N GLY A 31 -7.93 -1.84 -12.04
CA GLY A 31 -7.31 -0.51 -11.91
C GLY A 31 -6.13 -0.20 -12.81
N MET A 32 -5.63 -1.15 -13.59
CA MET A 32 -4.75 -0.81 -14.71
C MET A 32 -5.59 -0.62 -15.96
N ARG A 33 -6.08 0.61 -16.17
CA ARG A 33 -6.32 1.08 -17.54
C ARG A 33 -4.95 1.13 -18.21
N LEU A 34 -4.53 0.00 -18.78
CA LEU A 34 -3.65 0.02 -19.94
C LEU A 34 -4.42 0.84 -20.97
N ALA A 35 -4.11 2.13 -21.04
CA ALA A 35 -4.46 2.93 -22.19
C ALA A 35 -4.06 2.08 -23.39
N GLY A 36 -5.03 1.74 -24.22
CA GLY A 36 -4.83 0.86 -25.36
C GLY A 36 -3.68 1.41 -26.20
N SER A 37 -2.48 0.90 -25.94
CA SER A 37 -1.42 0.90 -26.93
C SER A 37 -1.90 -0.15 -27.93
N MET A 38 -2.78 0.29 -28.82
CA MET A 38 -2.93 -0.33 -30.11
C MET A 38 -1.54 -0.27 -30.74
N ILE A 39 -0.78 -1.35 -30.56
CA ILE A 39 0.29 -1.67 -31.49
C ILE A 39 -0.44 -1.84 -32.83
N PRO A 40 -0.19 -0.98 -33.83
CA PRO A 40 -0.89 -1.09 -35.11
C PRO A 40 -0.60 -2.48 -35.71
N GLY A 41 -1.64 -3.31 -35.84
CA GLY A 41 -1.55 -4.64 -36.46
C GLY A 41 -1.88 -5.85 -35.59
N THR A 42 -2.03 -5.74 -34.27
CA THR A 42 -2.42 -6.89 -33.42
C THR A 42 -3.91 -6.80 -33.05
N THR A 43 -4.76 -7.54 -33.77
CA THR A 43 -6.21 -7.58 -33.54
C THR A 43 -6.62 -8.50 -32.39
N ARG A 44 -5.67 -9.18 -31.74
CA ARG A 44 -5.94 -10.13 -30.66
C ARG A 44 -5.17 -9.79 -29.39
N PRO A 45 -5.84 -9.68 -28.23
CA PRO A 45 -5.20 -9.38 -26.95
C PRO A 45 -4.14 -10.42 -26.54
N GLU A 46 -4.28 -11.66 -27.03
CA GLU A 46 -3.33 -12.76 -26.78
C GLU A 46 -1.96 -12.52 -27.43
N GLU A 47 -1.92 -11.93 -28.63
CA GLU A 47 -0.68 -11.58 -29.32
C GLU A 47 0.04 -10.42 -28.63
N ALA A 48 -0.71 -9.45 -28.09
CA ALA A 48 -0.15 -8.36 -27.30
C ALA A 48 0.46 -8.87 -25.97
N VAL A 49 -0.19 -9.85 -25.33
CA VAL A 49 0.34 -10.51 -24.12
C VAL A 49 1.58 -11.34 -24.46
N PHE A 50 1.57 -12.07 -25.57
CA PHE A 50 2.74 -12.83 -26.04
C PHE A 50 3.90 -11.91 -26.41
N ALA A 51 3.66 -10.81 -27.12
CA ALA A 51 4.65 -9.79 -27.45
C ALA A 51 5.21 -9.08 -26.21
N ALA A 52 4.37 -8.83 -25.19
CA ALA A 52 4.82 -8.30 -23.91
C ALA A 52 5.71 -9.30 -23.17
N ARG A 53 5.34 -10.60 -23.17
CA ARG A 53 6.13 -11.68 -22.56
C ARG A 53 7.46 -11.91 -23.27
N THR A 54 7.50 -11.84 -24.59
CA THR A 54 8.75 -11.99 -25.36
C THR A 54 9.67 -10.78 -25.20
N ARG A 55 9.13 -9.56 -25.10
CA ARG A 55 9.91 -8.35 -24.76
C ARG A 55 10.41 -8.33 -23.32
N ALA A 56 9.67 -8.95 -22.40
CA ALA A 56 10.06 -9.07 -20.98
C ALA A 56 10.99 -10.25 -20.70
N LYS A 57 11.33 -11.07 -21.70
CA LYS A 57 12.19 -12.25 -21.57
C LYS A 57 13.62 -11.81 -21.19
N GLY A 58 13.89 -11.75 -19.89
CA GLY A 58 15.17 -11.33 -19.30
C GLY A 58 15.08 -10.14 -18.33
N ALA A 59 13.95 -9.44 -18.26
CA ALA A 59 13.74 -8.33 -17.32
C ALA A 59 13.01 -8.84 -16.07
N SER A 60 13.75 -9.21 -15.03
CA SER A 60 13.17 -9.48 -13.71
C SER A 60 12.66 -8.19 -13.09
N ALA A 61 11.36 -8.12 -12.80
CA ALA A 61 10.77 -6.96 -12.14
C ALA A 61 11.27 -6.87 -10.69
N THR A 62 11.86 -5.74 -10.32
CA THR A 62 12.30 -5.49 -8.94
C THR A 62 11.34 -4.50 -8.29
N PHE A 63 10.79 -4.86 -7.12
CA PHE A 63 10.00 -3.94 -6.31
C PHE A 63 10.93 -2.91 -5.65
N ILE A 64 10.75 -1.64 -5.99
CA ILE A 64 11.61 -0.55 -5.49
C ILE A 64 11.11 -0.04 -4.12
N GLN A 65 9.80 0.03 -3.92
CA GLN A 65 9.19 0.56 -2.70
C GLN A 65 7.74 0.12 -2.55
N SER A 66 7.31 -0.13 -1.31
CA SER A 66 5.90 -0.20 -0.91
C SER A 66 5.49 1.03 -0.12
N ILE A 67 4.31 1.58 -0.41
CA ILE A 67 3.75 2.73 0.31
C ILE A 67 2.32 2.36 0.72
N PRO A 68 2.04 2.18 2.03
CA PRO A 68 0.69 1.91 2.50
C PRO A 68 -0.29 3.03 2.15
N CYS A 69 -1.52 2.65 1.83
CA CYS A 69 -2.61 3.58 1.53
C CYS A 69 -3.75 3.37 2.54
N LEU A 70 -4.09 4.42 3.28
CA LEU A 70 -5.14 4.44 4.30
C LEU A 70 -6.37 5.17 3.78
N GLY A 71 -7.53 4.50 3.80
CA GLY A 71 -8.83 5.11 3.54
C GLY A 71 -9.27 5.97 4.72
N VAL A 72 -9.60 7.25 4.45
CA VAL A 72 -10.08 8.23 5.44
C VAL A 72 -11.35 8.91 4.94
N ARG A 73 -12.25 9.33 5.84
CA ARG A 73 -13.48 10.06 5.44
C ARG A 73 -13.20 11.52 5.09
N ASN A 74 -12.35 12.18 5.88
CA ASN A 74 -11.98 13.58 5.69
C ASN A 74 -10.46 13.72 5.71
N ILE A 75 -9.90 14.16 4.58
CA ILE A 75 -8.45 14.31 4.41
C ILE A 75 -7.89 15.42 5.30
N ASP A 76 -8.59 16.54 5.45
CA ASP A 76 -8.08 17.70 6.20
C ASP A 76 -8.04 17.42 7.70
N ALA A 77 -9.10 16.81 8.22
CA ALA A 77 -9.15 16.29 9.58
C ALA A 77 -8.02 15.29 9.83
N SER A 78 -7.90 14.28 8.96
CA SER A 78 -6.86 13.25 9.13
C SER A 78 -5.46 13.84 9.03
N LEU A 79 -5.23 14.75 8.07
CA LEU A 79 -3.95 15.40 7.89
C LEU A 79 -3.56 16.21 9.13
N ALA A 80 -4.48 16.98 9.72
CA ALA A 80 -4.23 17.71 10.94
C ALA A 80 -3.80 16.78 12.09
N PHE A 81 -4.44 15.62 12.24
CA PHE A 81 -4.06 14.63 13.26
C PHE A 81 -2.66 14.09 13.01
N TYR A 82 -2.40 13.59 11.79
CA TYR A 82 -1.11 13.01 11.45
C TYR A 82 0.04 14.04 11.54
N SER A 83 -0.21 15.31 11.21
CA SER A 83 0.80 16.36 11.32
C SER A 83 1.00 16.88 12.73
N GLY A 84 -0.10 17.13 13.46
CA GLY A 84 -0.06 17.72 14.80
C GLY A 84 0.41 16.71 15.84
N VAL A 85 -0.21 15.54 15.85
CA VAL A 85 0.02 14.50 16.87
C VAL A 85 1.17 13.58 16.49
N MET A 86 1.17 13.07 15.26
CA MET A 86 2.15 12.07 14.82
C MET A 86 3.36 12.65 14.07
N SER A 87 3.49 13.96 13.99
CA SER A 87 4.66 14.65 13.40
C SER A 87 4.93 14.32 11.95
N PHE A 88 3.92 13.91 11.18
CA PHE A 88 4.06 13.73 9.74
C PHE A 88 4.04 15.07 9.01
N VAL A 89 4.82 15.18 7.94
CA VAL A 89 4.82 16.32 7.02
C VAL A 89 4.13 15.93 5.71
N ARG A 90 3.38 16.87 5.13
CA ARG A 90 2.79 16.69 3.80
C ARG A 90 3.89 16.72 2.75
N VAL A 91 3.85 15.78 1.81
CA VAL A 91 4.78 15.68 0.69
C VAL A 91 4.02 15.84 -0.61
N GLY A 92 4.47 16.79 -1.43
CA GLY A 92 3.82 17.09 -2.72
C GLY A 92 2.46 17.80 -2.60
N PRO A 93 1.73 17.90 -3.72
CA PRO A 93 0.46 18.61 -3.78
C PRO A 93 -0.64 17.85 -3.03
N LYS A 94 -1.44 18.57 -2.22
CA LYS A 94 -2.69 18.05 -1.66
C LYS A 94 -3.71 17.95 -2.80
N ASN A 95 -4.23 16.77 -3.06
CA ASN A 95 -5.40 16.59 -3.92
C ASN A 95 -6.63 16.37 -3.01
N ALA A 96 -7.82 16.75 -3.48
CA ALA A 96 -9.06 16.55 -2.74
C ALA A 96 -9.34 15.07 -2.41
N SER A 97 -8.80 14.14 -3.21
CA SER A 97 -9.00 12.69 -3.03
C SER A 97 -7.82 11.97 -2.38
N ARG A 98 -6.64 12.60 -2.29
CA ARG A 98 -5.46 11.95 -1.70
C ARG A 98 -4.41 12.95 -1.22
N VAL A 99 -3.67 12.55 -0.19
CA VAL A 99 -2.47 13.25 0.27
C VAL A 99 -1.38 12.24 0.62
N LEU A 100 -0.13 12.56 0.26
CA LEU A 100 1.05 11.81 0.69
C LEU A 100 1.65 12.50 1.91
N ILE A 101 1.91 11.72 2.95
CA ILE A 101 2.53 12.19 4.19
C ILE A 101 3.81 11.40 4.47
N PHE A 102 4.75 12.03 5.15
CA PHE A 102 6.05 11.45 5.48
C PHE A 102 6.46 11.75 6.91
N ARG A 103 7.10 10.79 7.57
CA ARG A 103 7.82 11.00 8.82
C ARG A 103 9.22 10.42 8.71
N GLY A 104 10.22 11.27 8.83
CA GLY A 104 11.63 10.90 8.86
C GLY A 104 12.22 10.99 10.27
N ALA A 105 13.55 11.02 10.35
CA ALA A 105 14.24 11.36 11.58
C ALA A 105 13.82 12.76 12.09
N PRO A 106 13.98 13.05 13.40
CA PRO A 106 13.69 14.36 13.95
C PRO A 106 14.39 15.48 13.16
N GLY A 107 13.64 16.54 12.80
CA GLY A 107 14.15 17.66 12.01
C GLY A 107 14.09 17.46 10.48
N VAL A 108 13.74 16.27 9.98
CA VAL A 108 13.59 16.03 8.53
C VAL A 108 12.26 16.60 8.05
N GLY A 109 12.32 17.71 7.32
CA GLY A 109 11.16 18.38 6.73
C GLY A 109 10.73 17.82 5.36
N ALA A 110 9.68 18.44 4.79
CA ALA A 110 9.10 18.04 3.50
C ALA A 110 10.09 18.12 2.31
N SER A 111 11.05 19.04 2.36
CA SER A 111 12.09 19.17 1.31
C SER A 111 12.95 17.90 1.20
N ALA A 112 13.46 17.40 2.33
CA ALA A 112 14.22 16.15 2.38
C ALA A 112 13.35 14.93 2.05
N ALA A 113 12.06 14.96 2.41
CA ALA A 113 11.12 13.90 2.04
C ALA A 113 10.96 13.74 0.52
N ASN A 114 10.92 14.86 -0.22
CA ASN A 114 10.89 14.89 -1.69
C ASN A 114 12.18 14.32 -2.30
N GLN A 115 13.31 14.47 -1.61
CA GLN A 115 14.62 13.91 -2.01
C GLN A 115 14.78 12.42 -1.61
N LYS A 116 13.68 11.70 -1.40
CA LYS A 116 13.66 10.27 -1.03
C LYS A 116 14.42 9.94 0.27
N ALA A 117 14.45 10.88 1.23
CA ALA A 117 15.02 10.63 2.55
C ALA A 117 14.43 9.36 3.22
N PRO A 118 15.23 8.65 4.04
CA PRO A 118 14.77 7.47 4.78
C PRO A 118 13.69 7.87 5.79
N GLY A 119 12.67 7.03 5.90
CA GLY A 119 11.52 7.26 6.76
C GLY A 119 10.25 6.62 6.24
N VAL A 120 9.15 6.86 6.95
CA VAL A 120 7.84 6.27 6.69
C VAL A 120 7.05 7.17 5.76
N ARG A 121 6.50 6.60 4.67
CA ARG A 121 5.58 7.27 3.75
C ARG A 121 4.23 6.60 3.83
N LEU A 122 3.16 7.39 3.95
CA LEU A 122 1.78 6.91 3.93
C LEU A 122 0.96 7.76 2.97
N VAL A 123 0.05 7.11 2.24
CA VAL A 123 -0.96 7.81 1.45
C VAL A 123 -2.26 7.79 2.23
N LEU A 124 -2.87 8.96 2.45
CA LEU A 124 -4.25 9.05 2.90
C LEU A 124 -5.13 9.25 1.66
N ARG A 125 -6.20 8.48 1.55
CA ARG A 125 -7.16 8.55 0.42
C ARG A 125 -8.56 8.76 0.95
N ALA A 126 -9.25 9.76 0.40
CA ALA A 126 -10.67 9.98 0.72
C ALA A 126 -11.51 8.79 0.23
N THR A 127 -12.39 8.29 1.08
CA THR A 127 -13.41 7.30 0.73
C THR A 127 -14.79 7.79 1.17
N SER A 128 -15.79 7.57 0.32
CA SER A 128 -17.20 7.85 0.62
C SER A 128 -17.78 6.83 1.59
N GLU A 129 -17.27 5.60 1.55
CA GLU A 129 -17.69 4.52 2.43
C GLU A 129 -17.00 4.61 3.79
N ARG A 130 -17.62 4.05 4.83
CA ARG A 130 -16.97 3.93 6.13
C ARG A 130 -15.72 3.07 5.96
N PRO A 131 -14.51 3.57 6.29
CA PRO A 131 -13.31 2.78 6.16
C PRO A 131 -13.43 1.51 7.01
N SER A 132 -13.03 0.37 6.45
CA SER A 132 -12.82 -0.84 7.23
C SER A 132 -11.69 -0.61 8.25
N ALA A 133 -11.61 -1.48 9.26
CA ALA A 133 -10.46 -1.50 10.17
C ALA A 133 -9.17 -1.69 9.34
N GLN A 134 -8.24 -0.76 9.50
CA GLN A 134 -6.98 -0.73 8.77
C GLN A 134 -5.85 -0.65 9.79
N GLU A 135 -4.90 -1.55 9.67
CA GLU A 135 -3.73 -1.62 10.56
C GLU A 135 -2.45 -1.41 9.75
N VAL A 136 -1.53 -0.61 10.29
CA VAL A 136 -0.22 -0.36 9.70
C VAL A 136 0.83 -0.56 10.78
N HIS A 137 1.75 -1.49 10.54
CA HIS A 137 2.85 -1.76 11.44
C HIS A 137 4.07 -0.94 11.02
N ILE A 138 4.59 -0.14 11.95
CA ILE A 138 5.75 0.74 11.71
C ILE A 138 6.86 0.32 12.67
N GLY A 139 8.00 -0.10 12.11
CA GLY A 139 9.21 -0.31 12.88
C GLY A 139 9.83 1.02 13.29
N VAL A 140 10.11 1.20 14.58
CA VAL A 140 10.76 2.38 15.15
C VAL A 140 11.96 1.97 15.99
N SER A 141 12.97 2.84 16.08
CA SER A 141 14.17 2.58 16.88
C SER A 141 13.94 2.70 18.39
N ASN A 142 12.98 3.52 18.81
CA ASN A 142 12.60 3.71 20.21
C ASN A 142 11.10 3.98 20.31
N VAL A 143 10.35 3.00 20.80
CA VAL A 143 8.88 3.08 20.92
C VAL A 143 8.47 4.10 21.97
N ASP A 144 9.14 4.11 23.13
CA ASP A 144 8.80 4.97 24.26
C ASP A 144 8.97 6.45 23.91
N ALA A 145 10.04 6.80 23.19
CA ALA A 145 10.28 8.16 22.73
C ALA A 145 9.19 8.63 21.76
N VAL A 146 8.77 7.77 20.82
CA VAL A 146 7.68 8.09 19.88
C VAL A 146 6.36 8.24 20.62
N PHE A 147 6.08 7.34 21.58
CA PHE A 147 4.86 7.40 22.37
C PHE A 147 4.79 8.66 23.22
N ALA A 148 5.88 8.99 23.95
CA ALA A 148 5.96 10.19 24.77
C ALA A 148 5.80 11.48 23.94
N GLU A 149 6.41 11.53 22.74
CA GLU A 149 6.25 12.65 21.81
C GLU A 149 4.78 12.81 21.38
N CYS A 150 4.16 11.73 20.89
CA CYS A 150 2.78 11.75 20.42
C CYS A 150 1.81 12.09 21.56
N ALA A 151 2.00 11.52 22.76
CA ALA A 151 1.17 11.79 23.92
C ALA A 151 1.25 13.25 24.36
N LYS A 152 2.46 13.82 24.39
CA LYS A 152 2.68 15.24 24.71
C LYS A 152 1.97 16.16 23.70
N ARG A 153 2.06 15.86 22.40
CA ARG A 153 1.40 16.63 21.34
C ARG A 153 -0.11 16.51 21.39
N LEU A 154 -0.63 15.30 21.64
CA LEU A 154 -2.06 15.06 21.81
C LEU A 154 -2.62 15.87 22.98
N LEU A 155 -1.88 15.94 24.10
CA LEU A 155 -2.25 16.74 25.27
C LEU A 155 -2.20 18.25 24.97
N ALA A 156 -1.22 18.73 24.21
CA ALA A 156 -1.17 20.14 23.81
C ALA A 156 -2.33 20.53 22.87
N GLU A 157 -2.69 19.63 21.95
CA GLU A 157 -3.85 19.79 21.06
C GLU A 157 -5.19 19.75 21.83
N SER A 158 -5.28 18.95 22.89
CA SER A 158 -6.49 18.90 23.74
C SER A 158 -6.60 20.08 24.70
N GLN A 159 -5.49 20.69 25.13
CA GLN A 159 -5.51 21.86 26.02
C GLN A 159 -5.87 23.17 25.31
N THR A 160 -5.66 23.25 24.01
CA THR A 160 -5.99 24.46 23.22
C THR A 160 -7.46 24.52 22.79
N ARG A 161 -8.25 23.47 23.08
CA ARG A 161 -9.65 23.36 22.69
C ARG A 161 -10.48 22.82 23.86
N THR A 162 -11.67 23.35 24.08
CA THR A 162 -12.53 23.11 25.26
C THR A 162 -12.97 21.65 25.46
N GLU A 163 -12.50 20.70 24.66
CA GLU A 163 -12.98 19.32 24.59
C GLU A 163 -11.85 18.30 24.46
N TYR A 164 -12.02 17.17 25.15
CA TYR A 164 -11.04 16.08 25.30
C TYR A 164 -10.62 15.41 23.98
N PHE A 165 -11.46 15.45 22.94
CA PHE A 165 -11.14 15.12 21.56
C PHE A 165 -11.60 16.27 20.65
N PRO A 166 -10.75 16.83 19.78
CA PRO A 166 -11.19 17.90 18.89
C PRO A 166 -12.26 17.39 17.91
N HIS A 167 -13.46 18.02 17.91
CA HIS A 167 -14.52 17.74 16.92
C HIS A 167 -14.06 17.89 15.47
N THR A 168 -12.93 18.56 15.23
CA THR A 168 -12.32 18.66 13.89
C THR A 168 -11.95 17.30 13.29
N TYR A 169 -11.76 16.26 14.12
CA TYR A 169 -11.48 14.89 13.67
C TYR A 169 -12.74 14.05 13.43
N LEU A 170 -13.87 14.51 13.96
CA LEU A 170 -15.20 13.97 13.71
C LEU A 170 -15.78 14.81 12.58
N GLY A 171 -15.43 14.50 11.33
CA GLY A 171 -15.97 15.20 10.17
C GLY A 171 -17.48 15.42 10.32
N ALA A 172 -17.95 16.65 10.05
CA ALA A 172 -19.35 17.01 10.17
C ALA A 172 -20.22 15.94 9.47
N ALA A 173 -21.20 15.42 10.21
CA ALA A 173 -22.14 14.42 9.74
C ALA A 173 -23.02 14.97 8.61
#